data_AF-A0A090R0A8-F1
#
_entry.id   AF-A0A090R0A8-F1
#
_cell.length_a   1.000
_cell.length_b   1.000
_cell.length_c   1.000
_cell.angle_alpha   90.00
_cell.angle_beta   90.00
_cell.angle_gamma   90.00
#
_symmetry.space_group_name_H-M   'P 1'
#
loop_
_entity.id
_entity.type
_entity.pdbx_description
1 polymer ?
#
loop_
_entity_poly.entity_id
_entity_poly.type
_entity_poly.pdbx_seq_one_letter_code
_entity_poly.pdbx_strand_id
1 'polypeptide(L)'
;MTATFKGYPRPNGTFGIRNNVMIVAIDECCEGIARNISKEIDDSVVVTNHYTCMYGGNEEMIDTIIHTATNPNIAGVLVIAMGCGSIDPQMIAEPVRKEGIPVHALTVIKNKGTVETIKDGIELAKELKAYADSVERVDAPVSALRIGIKCGGSDTSSGLASNPSVGAASDKLIDLGATTMAGELLELLGCEEILKARSVTPEVGEKIERLIAEDLKRWHVIEGTETMSIGNSVGGLTTIDEKSQGAMHKTGTRPIQDCLRINHLHREKPTTPGFYLTETTMLCGGAAMHFASLGCQLILWTQVLQALTTLSCR
;
A
#
# COMPACT_ATOMS: atom_id res chain seq x y z
N MET A 1 24.65 14.31 -13.46
CA MET A 1 23.65 13.43 -14.10
C MET A 1 22.60 13.11 -13.06
N THR A 2 21.31 13.23 -13.39
CA THR A 2 20.22 12.79 -12.52
C THR A 2 20.26 11.27 -12.40
N ALA A 3 20.16 10.71 -11.20
CA ALA A 3 20.14 9.27 -11.01
C ALA A 3 18.92 8.65 -11.70
N THR A 4 19.10 7.46 -12.29
CA THR A 4 18.06 6.74 -13.05
C THR A 4 17.90 5.30 -12.60
N PHE A 5 16.78 4.67 -12.97
CA PHE A 5 16.53 3.24 -12.83
C PHE A 5 15.83 2.68 -14.08
N LYS A 6 15.92 1.37 -14.32
CA LYS A 6 15.20 0.70 -15.42
C LYS A 6 13.75 0.45 -15.02
N GLY A 7 12.81 1.18 -15.61
CA GLY A 7 11.38 1.11 -15.30
C GLY A 7 10.49 0.90 -16.52
N TYR A 8 9.30 0.34 -16.31
CA TYR A 8 8.27 0.18 -17.34
C TYR A 8 7.47 1.48 -17.46
N PRO A 9 7.49 2.18 -18.61
CA PRO A 9 6.71 3.40 -18.79
C PRO A 9 5.21 3.09 -18.78
N ARG A 10 4.41 3.99 -18.20
CA ARG A 10 2.94 3.91 -18.19
C ARG A 10 2.33 5.09 -18.93
N PRO A 11 1.11 4.96 -19.49
CA PRO A 11 0.43 6.05 -20.22
C PRO A 11 0.26 7.34 -19.41
N ASN A 12 0.11 7.23 -18.09
CA ASN A 12 -0.02 8.37 -17.18
C ASN A 12 1.32 9.04 -16.79
N GLY A 13 2.43 8.68 -17.46
CA GLY A 13 3.76 9.26 -17.23
C GLY A 13 4.51 8.70 -16.01
N THR A 14 3.96 7.69 -15.34
CA THR A 14 4.63 7.00 -14.22
C THR A 14 5.47 5.82 -14.71
N PHE A 15 6.31 5.28 -13.82
CA PHE A 15 7.23 4.18 -14.14
C PHE A 15 7.13 3.05 -13.12
N GLY A 16 6.82 1.84 -13.58
CA GLY A 16 6.80 0.63 -12.76
C GLY A 16 8.18 0.00 -12.60
N ILE A 17 8.45 -0.62 -11.46
CA ILE A 17 9.64 -1.50 -11.28
C ILE A 17 9.29 -2.99 -11.51
N ARG A 18 7.98 -3.29 -11.60
CA ARG A 18 7.38 -4.57 -11.96
C ARG A 18 6.31 -4.36 -13.04
N ASN A 19 5.82 -5.45 -13.60
CA ASN A 19 4.94 -5.42 -14.77
C ASN A 19 3.80 -6.44 -14.64
N ASN A 20 3.09 -6.35 -13.51
CA ASN A 20 2.19 -7.40 -13.08
C ASN A 20 0.81 -7.29 -13.75
N VAL A 21 0.14 -8.42 -13.90
CA VAL A 21 -1.31 -8.47 -14.17
C VAL A 21 -2.03 -8.59 -12.83
N MET A 22 -2.90 -7.63 -12.50
CA MET A 22 -3.69 -7.66 -11.28
C MET A 22 -5.05 -8.32 -11.53
N ILE A 23 -5.37 -9.35 -10.76
CA ILE A 23 -6.67 -10.01 -10.80
C ILE A 23 -7.43 -9.63 -9.53
N VAL A 24 -8.51 -8.87 -9.70
CA VAL A 24 -9.35 -8.38 -8.61
C VAL A 24 -10.54 -9.32 -8.44
N ALA A 25 -10.66 -9.93 -7.26
CA ALA A 25 -11.88 -10.59 -6.82
C ALA A 25 -12.70 -9.58 -5.98
N ILE A 26 -13.79 -9.06 -6.55
CA ILE A 26 -14.68 -8.09 -5.89
C ILE A 26 -15.46 -8.72 -4.75
N ASP A 27 -15.79 -10.00 -4.88
CA ASP A 27 -16.45 -10.78 -3.84
C ASP A 27 -15.46 -11.85 -3.36
N GLU A 28 -15.38 -12.10 -2.07
CA GLU A 28 -14.47 -13.10 -1.50
C GLU A 28 -14.75 -14.50 -2.05
N CYS A 29 -16.00 -14.79 -2.41
CA CYS A 29 -16.40 -16.03 -3.07
C CYS A 29 -15.82 -16.20 -4.49
N CYS A 30 -15.31 -15.14 -5.11
CA CYS A 30 -14.58 -15.19 -6.38
C CYS A 30 -13.08 -15.47 -6.22
N GLU A 31 -12.54 -15.49 -4.99
CA GLU A 31 -11.10 -15.67 -4.77
C GLU A 31 -10.57 -16.98 -5.38
N GLY A 32 -11.31 -18.07 -5.22
CA GLY A 32 -10.94 -19.36 -5.81
C GLY A 32 -10.87 -19.30 -7.34
N ILE A 33 -11.76 -18.53 -7.99
CA ILE A 33 -11.76 -18.33 -9.44
C ILE A 33 -10.51 -17.52 -9.84
N ALA A 34 -10.29 -16.37 -9.18
CA ALA A 34 -9.16 -15.49 -9.42
C ALA A 34 -7.81 -16.23 -9.25
N ARG A 35 -7.66 -17.03 -8.19
CA ARG A 35 -6.45 -17.82 -7.94
C ARG A 35 -6.23 -18.92 -8.98
N ASN A 36 -7.29 -19.55 -9.50
CA ASN A 36 -7.12 -20.54 -10.57
C ASN A 36 -6.71 -19.90 -11.90
N ILE A 37 -7.21 -18.69 -12.20
CA ILE A 37 -6.73 -17.92 -13.36
C ILE A 37 -5.26 -17.51 -13.16
N SER A 38 -4.91 -17.01 -11.97
CA SER A 38 -3.56 -16.55 -11.62
C SER A 38 -2.48 -17.62 -11.79
N LYS A 39 -2.79 -18.90 -11.55
CA LYS A 39 -1.84 -20.02 -11.74
C LYS A 39 -1.33 -20.16 -13.18
N GLU A 40 -2.10 -19.70 -14.16
CA GLU A 40 -1.77 -19.78 -15.58
C GLU A 40 -1.07 -18.52 -16.11
N ILE A 41 -0.87 -17.51 -15.25
CA ILE A 41 -0.36 -16.19 -15.64
C ILE A 41 0.85 -15.84 -14.76
N ASP A 42 2.03 -15.89 -15.37
CA ASP A 42 3.27 -15.41 -14.74
C ASP A 42 3.16 -13.93 -14.34
N ASP A 43 3.82 -13.56 -13.24
CA ASP A 43 3.79 -12.20 -12.70
C ASP A 43 2.37 -11.65 -12.43
N SER A 44 1.41 -12.53 -12.13
CA SER A 44 0.09 -12.12 -11.69
C SER A 44 -0.01 -11.94 -10.17
N VAL A 45 -0.88 -11.01 -9.75
CA VAL A 45 -1.20 -10.79 -8.33
C VAL A 45 -2.71 -10.80 -8.13
N VAL A 46 -3.17 -11.53 -7.13
CA VAL A 46 -4.60 -11.58 -6.76
C VAL A 46 -4.86 -10.63 -5.61
N VAL A 47 -5.86 -9.77 -5.77
CA VAL A 47 -6.38 -8.89 -4.73
C VAL A 47 -7.84 -9.21 -4.52
N THR A 48 -8.19 -9.52 -3.27
CA THR A 48 -9.55 -9.93 -2.90
C THR A 48 -10.14 -8.93 -1.91
N ASN A 49 -11.35 -8.46 -2.20
CA ASN A 49 -12.19 -7.81 -1.21
C ASN A 49 -12.75 -8.87 -0.24
N HIS A 50 -12.45 -8.71 1.05
CA HIS A 50 -12.97 -9.55 2.14
C HIS A 50 -13.94 -8.83 3.09
N TYR A 51 -14.33 -7.59 2.78
CA TYR A 51 -15.12 -6.77 3.69
C TYR A 51 -16.62 -7.06 3.56
N THR A 52 -17.19 -6.79 2.39
CA THR A 52 -18.58 -7.15 2.05
C THR A 52 -18.77 -7.09 0.53
N CYS A 53 -19.77 -7.78 0.01
CA CYS A 53 -20.21 -7.69 -1.39
C CYS A 53 -21.16 -6.49 -1.64
N MET A 54 -21.41 -5.66 -0.61
CA MET A 54 -22.24 -4.46 -0.69
C MET A 54 -21.42 -3.21 -0.92
N TYR A 55 -21.85 -2.30 -1.81
CA TYR A 55 -21.10 -1.04 -2.03
C TYR A 55 -21.14 -0.11 -0.81
N GLY A 56 -22.28 -0.04 -0.11
CA GLY A 56 -22.39 0.75 1.12
C GLY A 56 -21.47 0.23 2.21
N GLY A 57 -20.54 1.07 2.67
CA GLY A 57 -19.47 0.72 3.61
C GLY A 57 -18.16 0.27 2.95
N ASN A 58 -18.13 0.12 1.62
CA ASN A 58 -16.96 -0.32 0.85
C ASN A 58 -16.29 0.78 0.04
N GLU A 59 -16.77 2.01 0.12
CA GLU A 59 -16.35 3.13 -0.72
C GLU A 59 -14.83 3.35 -0.63
N GLU A 60 -14.26 3.35 0.58
CA GLU A 60 -12.81 3.49 0.81
C GLU A 60 -12.00 2.33 0.22
N MET A 61 -12.53 1.11 0.31
CA MET A 61 -11.82 -0.06 -0.17
C MET A 61 -11.88 -0.17 -1.69
N ILE A 62 -13.02 0.11 -2.31
CA ILE A 62 -13.14 0.18 -3.77
C ILE A 62 -12.24 1.29 -4.33
N ASP A 63 -12.22 2.47 -3.70
CA ASP A 63 -11.27 3.52 -4.05
C ASP A 63 -9.81 3.06 -3.93
N THR A 64 -9.47 2.35 -2.86
CA THR A 64 -8.13 1.78 -2.66
C THR A 64 -7.77 0.74 -3.70
N ILE A 65 -8.71 -0.12 -4.11
CA ILE A 65 -8.51 -1.11 -5.18
C ILE A 65 -8.29 -0.41 -6.52
N ILE A 66 -9.10 0.60 -6.87
CA ILE A 66 -8.94 1.39 -8.11
C ILE A 66 -7.55 2.02 -8.16
N HIS A 67 -7.13 2.64 -7.06
CA HIS A 67 -5.83 3.30 -6.99
C HIS A 67 -4.65 2.31 -6.94
N THR A 68 -4.87 1.10 -6.41
CA THR A 68 -3.88 0.02 -6.49
C THR A 68 -3.77 -0.54 -7.90
N ALA A 69 -4.91 -0.68 -8.59
CA ALA A 69 -5.00 -1.12 -9.98
C ALA A 69 -4.36 -0.12 -10.96
N THR A 70 -4.20 1.15 -10.54
CA THR A 70 -3.50 2.21 -11.28
C THR A 70 -2.08 2.46 -10.80
N ASN A 71 -1.56 1.60 -9.90
CA ASN A 71 -0.17 1.66 -9.45
C ASN A 71 0.78 1.40 -10.64
N PRO A 72 1.96 2.06 -10.71
CA PRO A 72 2.87 1.89 -11.84
C PRO A 72 3.37 0.45 -12.06
N ASN A 73 3.35 -0.40 -11.03
CA ASN A 73 3.72 -1.82 -11.13
C ASN A 73 2.65 -2.69 -11.81
N ILE A 74 1.45 -2.18 -12.04
CA ILE A 74 0.34 -2.91 -12.68
C ILE A 74 0.29 -2.52 -14.16
N ALA A 75 0.35 -3.52 -15.03
CA ALA A 75 0.31 -3.37 -16.48
C ALA A 75 -1.08 -3.59 -17.06
N GLY A 76 -1.90 -4.40 -16.39
CA GLY A 76 -3.26 -4.73 -16.81
C GLY A 76 -4.06 -5.34 -15.67
N VAL A 77 -5.38 -5.28 -15.79
CA VAL A 77 -6.30 -5.64 -14.70
C VAL A 77 -7.42 -6.55 -15.20
N LEU A 78 -7.69 -7.64 -14.49
CA LEU A 78 -8.88 -8.47 -14.67
C LEU A 78 -9.75 -8.37 -13.43
N VAL A 79 -10.97 -7.85 -13.58
CA VAL A 79 -11.93 -7.69 -12.49
C VAL A 79 -12.96 -8.81 -12.55
N ILE A 80 -13.17 -9.51 -11.43
CA ILE A 80 -14.10 -10.64 -11.34
C ILE A 80 -15.10 -10.35 -10.23
N ALA A 81 -16.38 -10.37 -10.57
CA ALA A 81 -17.49 -10.29 -9.62
C ALA A 81 -18.39 -11.52 -9.76
N MET A 82 -19.00 -11.96 -8.66
CA MET A 82 -19.96 -13.06 -8.67
C MET A 82 -21.24 -12.62 -9.42
N GLY A 83 -21.69 -11.40 -9.15
CA GLY A 83 -22.86 -10.77 -9.77
C GLY A 83 -24.13 -10.78 -8.91
N CYS A 84 -24.05 -11.26 -7.66
CA CYS A 84 -25.16 -11.20 -6.69
C CYS A 84 -25.06 -10.01 -5.72
N GLY A 85 -23.88 -9.40 -5.56
CA GLY A 85 -23.65 -8.22 -4.73
C GLY A 85 -24.09 -6.92 -5.39
N SER A 86 -23.93 -5.79 -4.69
CA SER A 86 -24.19 -4.45 -5.25
C SER A 86 -22.97 -3.77 -5.83
N ILE A 87 -21.80 -4.43 -5.81
CA ILE A 87 -20.57 -3.93 -6.42
C ILE A 87 -20.50 -4.42 -7.87
N ASP A 88 -20.93 -3.57 -8.82
CA ASP A 88 -20.71 -3.78 -10.25
C ASP A 88 -19.21 -3.75 -10.59
N PRO A 89 -18.66 -4.76 -11.30
CA PRO A 89 -17.25 -4.75 -11.70
C PRO A 89 -16.82 -3.54 -12.55
N GLN A 90 -17.75 -2.87 -13.21
CA GLN A 90 -17.46 -1.62 -13.94
C GLN A 90 -17.08 -0.47 -13.03
N MET A 91 -17.48 -0.47 -11.73
CA MET A 91 -17.04 0.55 -10.78
C MET A 91 -15.52 0.57 -10.60
N ILE A 92 -14.83 -0.55 -10.83
CA ILE A 92 -13.37 -0.62 -10.85
C ILE A 92 -12.83 -0.53 -12.27
N ALA A 93 -13.43 -1.25 -13.22
CA ALA A 93 -12.89 -1.34 -14.58
C ALA A 93 -12.96 0.00 -15.35
N GLU A 94 -14.00 0.81 -15.19
CA GLU A 94 -14.09 2.09 -15.90
C GLU A 94 -13.05 3.11 -15.45
N PRO A 95 -12.85 3.39 -14.15
CA PRO A 95 -11.77 4.28 -13.71
C PRO A 95 -10.39 3.81 -14.15
N VAL A 96 -10.08 2.51 -14.05
CA VAL A 96 -8.80 1.95 -14.50
C VAL A 96 -8.59 2.17 -16.00
N ARG A 97 -9.63 1.96 -16.81
CA ARG A 97 -9.59 2.18 -18.26
C ARG A 97 -9.34 3.64 -18.62
N LYS A 98 -9.91 4.58 -17.87
CA LYS A 98 -9.71 6.03 -18.07
C LYS A 98 -8.26 6.46 -17.86
N GLU A 99 -7.50 5.75 -17.02
CA GLU A 99 -6.05 5.94 -16.83
C GLU A 99 -5.21 5.30 -17.95
N GLY A 100 -5.84 4.70 -18.96
CA GLY A 100 -5.18 4.07 -20.09
C GLY A 100 -4.62 2.68 -19.81
N ILE A 101 -4.99 2.06 -18.68
CA ILE A 101 -4.55 0.71 -18.31
C ILE A 101 -5.52 -0.32 -18.92
N PRO A 102 -5.03 -1.32 -19.67
CA PRO A 102 -5.87 -2.40 -20.18
C PRO A 102 -6.61 -3.12 -19.06
N VAL A 103 -7.93 -3.26 -19.23
CA VAL A 103 -8.77 -3.85 -18.18
C VAL A 103 -9.99 -4.56 -18.74
N HIS A 104 -10.19 -5.78 -18.25
CA HIS A 104 -11.37 -6.60 -18.50
C HIS A 104 -12.18 -6.82 -17.22
N ALA A 105 -13.46 -7.12 -17.38
CA ALA A 105 -14.36 -7.42 -16.28
C ALA A 105 -15.24 -8.63 -16.64
N LEU A 106 -15.36 -9.56 -15.70
CA LEU A 106 -16.21 -10.74 -15.79
C LEU A 106 -17.22 -10.76 -14.65
N THR A 107 -18.42 -11.24 -14.94
CA THR A 107 -19.44 -11.53 -13.93
C THR A 107 -19.78 -13.02 -13.99
N VAL A 108 -19.47 -13.77 -12.93
CA VAL A 108 -19.55 -15.24 -12.90
C VAL A 108 -20.93 -15.76 -13.29
N ILE A 109 -22.00 -15.19 -12.72
CA ILE A 109 -23.38 -15.61 -13.01
C ILE A 109 -23.74 -15.37 -14.49
N LYS A 110 -23.29 -14.23 -15.06
CA LYS A 110 -23.50 -13.92 -16.49
C LYS A 110 -22.63 -14.81 -17.38
N ASN A 111 -21.49 -15.25 -16.88
CA ASN A 111 -20.53 -16.09 -17.57
C ASN A 111 -20.73 -17.59 -17.30
N LYS A 112 -21.97 -18.02 -17.07
CA LYS A 112 -22.38 -19.43 -16.97
C LYS A 112 -21.67 -20.23 -15.85
N GLY A 113 -21.21 -19.54 -14.80
CA GLY A 113 -20.64 -20.16 -13.61
C GLY A 113 -19.11 -20.29 -13.62
N THR A 114 -18.60 -20.96 -12.59
CA THR A 114 -17.17 -21.00 -12.23
C THR A 114 -16.27 -21.50 -13.35
N VAL A 115 -16.59 -22.63 -13.98
CA VAL A 115 -15.71 -23.30 -14.96
C VAL A 115 -15.50 -22.44 -16.20
N GLU A 116 -16.58 -21.93 -16.80
CA GLU A 116 -16.49 -21.05 -17.97
C GLU A 116 -15.81 -19.72 -17.60
N THR A 117 -16.07 -19.18 -16.41
CA THR A 117 -15.38 -17.95 -15.94
C THR A 117 -13.88 -18.13 -15.79
N ILE A 118 -13.41 -19.28 -15.29
CA ILE A 118 -11.97 -19.57 -15.21
C ILE A 118 -11.37 -19.63 -16.62
N LYS A 119 -12.02 -20.34 -17.54
CA LYS A 119 -11.56 -20.48 -18.92
C LYS A 119 -11.47 -19.12 -19.63
N ASP A 120 -12.54 -18.34 -19.63
CA ASP A 120 -12.56 -17.03 -20.30
C ASP A 120 -11.63 -16.03 -19.59
N GLY A 121 -11.54 -16.11 -18.26
CA GLY A 121 -10.62 -15.30 -17.46
C GLY A 121 -9.15 -15.57 -17.77
N ILE A 122 -8.77 -16.83 -18.03
CA ILE A 122 -7.42 -17.19 -18.47
C ILE A 122 -7.10 -16.54 -19.81
N GLU A 123 -8.00 -16.63 -20.80
CA GLU A 123 -7.75 -16.05 -22.13
C GLU A 123 -7.61 -14.52 -22.05
N LEU A 124 -8.49 -13.83 -21.32
CA LEU A 124 -8.38 -12.39 -21.11
C LEU A 124 -7.12 -12.01 -20.32
N ALA A 125 -6.73 -12.79 -19.31
CA ALA A 125 -5.51 -12.51 -18.56
C ALA A 125 -4.24 -12.75 -19.40
N LYS A 126 -4.25 -13.70 -20.34
CA LYS A 126 -3.18 -13.89 -21.32
C LYS A 126 -3.07 -12.69 -22.27
N GLU A 127 -4.18 -12.09 -22.70
CA GLU A 127 -4.15 -10.86 -23.50
C GLU A 127 -3.50 -9.71 -22.71
N LEU A 128 -3.86 -9.54 -21.43
CA LEU A 128 -3.24 -8.54 -20.55
C LEU A 128 -1.74 -8.81 -20.36
N LYS A 129 -1.35 -10.08 -20.19
CA LYS A 129 0.05 -10.48 -20.05
C LYS A 129 0.85 -10.24 -21.34
N ALA A 130 0.28 -10.54 -22.50
CA ALA A 130 0.91 -10.27 -23.79
C ALA A 130 1.13 -8.77 -23.99
N TYR A 131 0.17 -7.93 -23.60
CA TYR A 131 0.38 -6.47 -23.56
C TYR A 131 1.53 -6.10 -22.62
N ALA A 132 1.53 -6.62 -21.38
CA ALA A 132 2.58 -6.35 -20.41
C ALA A 132 3.97 -6.69 -20.99
N ASP A 133 4.14 -7.88 -21.56
CA ASP A 133 5.41 -8.36 -22.11
C ASP A 133 5.91 -7.57 -23.32
N SER A 134 5.01 -6.88 -24.02
CA SER A 134 5.38 -5.99 -25.13
C SER A 134 6.03 -4.68 -24.67
N VAL A 135 5.93 -4.33 -23.38
CA VAL A 135 6.47 -3.09 -22.83
C VAL A 135 7.91 -3.30 -22.34
N GLU A 136 8.87 -2.65 -23.00
CA GLU A 136 10.27 -2.68 -22.60
C GLU A 136 10.59 -1.66 -21.48
N ARG A 137 11.61 -1.99 -20.67
CA ARG A 137 12.11 -1.06 -19.64
C ARG A 137 12.94 0.06 -20.26
N VAL A 138 12.72 1.28 -19.79
CA VAL A 138 13.48 2.48 -20.16
C VAL A 138 14.22 3.06 -18.95
N ASP A 139 15.20 3.94 -19.18
CA ASP A 139 15.79 4.72 -18.10
C ASP A 139 14.79 5.77 -17.61
N ALA A 140 14.31 5.59 -16.38
CA ALA A 140 13.42 6.50 -15.68
C ALA A 140 14.20 7.31 -14.63
N PRO A 141 13.85 8.58 -14.40
CA PRO A 141 14.49 9.36 -13.33
C PRO A 141 14.09 8.80 -11.96
N VAL A 142 15.02 8.81 -10.99
CA VAL A 142 14.74 8.39 -9.60
C VAL A 142 13.59 9.18 -8.96
N SER A 143 13.29 10.39 -9.47
CA SER A 143 12.13 11.19 -9.04
C SER A 143 10.77 10.61 -9.38
N ALA A 144 10.69 9.59 -10.23
CA ALA A 144 9.48 8.82 -10.44
C ALA A 144 9.27 7.71 -9.38
N LEU A 145 10.28 7.44 -8.55
CA LEU A 145 10.22 6.36 -7.57
C LEU A 145 9.53 6.83 -6.28
N ARG A 146 8.52 6.06 -5.86
CA ARG A 146 7.77 6.23 -4.62
C ARG A 146 7.97 4.98 -3.77
N ILE A 147 8.40 5.17 -2.53
CA ILE A 147 8.72 4.08 -1.62
C ILE A 147 7.91 4.22 -0.33
N GLY A 148 7.13 3.20 0.01
CA GLY A 148 6.46 3.10 1.31
C GLY A 148 7.42 2.58 2.38
N ILE A 149 7.21 2.97 3.63
CA ILE A 149 7.99 2.52 4.79
C ILE A 149 7.00 2.02 5.85
N LYS A 150 7.17 0.76 6.26
CA LYS A 150 6.29 0.08 7.21
C LYS A 150 7.12 -0.67 8.25
N CYS A 151 6.68 -0.66 9.50
CA CYS A 151 7.18 -1.61 10.50
C CYS A 151 6.22 -2.81 10.66
N GLY A 152 6.76 -3.98 11.00
CA GLY A 152 6.01 -5.20 11.31
C GLY A 152 6.01 -5.46 12.80
N GLY A 153 6.58 -6.60 13.20
CA GLY A 153 6.85 -6.88 14.62
C GLY A 153 8.07 -6.10 15.10
N SER A 154 7.83 -5.10 15.97
CA SER A 154 8.89 -4.31 16.62
C SER A 154 9.38 -4.96 17.91
N ASP A 155 10.68 -4.84 18.18
CA ASP A 155 11.34 -5.22 19.43
C ASP A 155 12.32 -4.12 19.87
N THR A 156 13.09 -4.32 20.95
CA THR A 156 14.08 -3.34 21.42
C THR A 156 15.14 -2.99 20.35
N SER A 157 15.49 -3.93 19.46
CA SER A 157 16.47 -3.69 18.40
C SER A 157 15.93 -2.84 17.25
N SER A 158 14.60 -2.79 17.07
CA SER A 158 13.98 -2.03 15.98
C SER A 158 14.37 -0.55 16.00
N GLY A 159 14.27 0.09 17.17
CA GLY A 159 14.64 1.49 17.35
C GLY A 159 16.15 1.77 17.29
N LEU A 160 16.99 0.73 17.44
CA LEU A 160 18.45 0.83 17.49
C LEU A 160 19.11 0.51 16.14
N ALA A 161 18.48 -0.31 15.31
CA ALA A 161 19.09 -0.84 14.09
C ALA A 161 18.18 -0.69 12.87
N SER A 162 17.05 -1.41 12.80
CA SER A 162 16.27 -1.53 11.56
C SER A 162 15.59 -0.23 11.16
N ASN A 163 14.95 0.47 12.10
CA ASN A 163 14.29 1.75 11.83
C ASN A 163 15.30 2.86 11.50
N PRO A 164 16.41 3.06 12.25
CA PRO A 164 17.47 3.99 11.83
C PRO A 164 18.07 3.66 10.46
N SER A 165 18.26 2.38 10.14
CA SER A 165 18.79 1.95 8.83
C SER A 165 17.86 2.32 7.68
N VAL A 166 16.55 2.08 7.84
CA VAL A 166 15.55 2.47 6.83
C VAL A 166 15.40 3.99 6.77
N GLY A 167 15.48 4.70 7.89
CA GLY A 167 15.52 6.17 7.92
C GLY A 167 16.71 6.73 7.13
N ALA A 168 17.91 6.19 7.32
CA ALA A 168 19.10 6.58 6.56
C ALA A 168 18.99 6.23 5.07
N ALA A 169 18.37 5.10 4.73
CA ALA A 169 18.08 4.75 3.33
C ALA A 169 17.05 5.71 2.71
N SER A 170 16.02 6.10 3.46
CA SER A 170 15.01 7.09 3.06
C SER A 170 15.66 8.43 2.72
N ASP A 171 16.51 8.96 3.62
CA ASP A 171 17.21 10.22 3.40
C ASP A 171 18.07 10.18 2.13
N LYS A 172 18.81 9.09 1.90
CA LYS A 172 19.62 8.91 0.67
C LYS A 172 18.76 8.88 -0.58
N LEU A 173 17.59 8.22 -0.55
CA LEU A 173 16.68 8.14 -1.69
C LEU A 173 16.06 9.51 -1.99
N ILE A 174 15.69 10.27 -0.96
CA ILE A 174 15.19 11.65 -1.11
C ILE A 174 16.27 12.55 -1.70
N ASP A 175 17.53 12.43 -1.26
CA ASP A 175 18.65 13.22 -1.79
C ASP A 175 18.93 12.90 -3.28
N LEU A 176 18.59 11.69 -3.73
CA LEU A 176 18.62 11.31 -5.15
C LEU A 176 17.37 11.77 -5.92
N GLY A 177 16.41 12.37 -5.23
CA GLY A 177 15.20 12.96 -5.79
C GLY A 177 13.97 12.07 -5.75
N ALA A 178 13.95 10.95 -5.02
CA ALA A 178 12.77 10.10 -4.87
C ALA A 178 11.73 10.65 -3.87
N THR A 179 10.57 10.01 -3.80
CA THR A 179 9.58 10.22 -2.74
C THR A 179 9.56 9.01 -1.80
N THR A 180 9.65 9.25 -0.50
CA THR A 180 9.47 8.21 0.52
C THR A 180 8.30 8.57 1.44
N MET A 181 7.56 7.57 1.89
CA MET A 181 6.32 7.78 2.65
C MET A 181 6.25 6.80 3.81
N ALA A 182 5.99 7.27 5.01
CA ALA A 182 5.74 6.42 6.17
C ALA A 182 4.31 6.60 6.68
N GLY A 183 3.69 5.50 7.10
CA GLY A 183 2.35 5.48 7.68
C GLY A 183 2.38 5.30 9.19
N GLU A 184 1.31 4.70 9.70
CA GLU A 184 1.19 4.25 11.09
C GLU A 184 1.22 5.43 12.07
N LEU A 185 0.29 6.38 11.93
CA LEU A 185 0.27 7.58 12.75
C LEU A 185 0.15 7.27 14.27
N LEU A 186 -0.59 6.22 14.63
CA LEU A 186 -0.64 5.73 16.01
C LEU A 186 0.69 5.18 16.55
N GLU A 187 1.62 4.76 15.67
CA GLU A 187 2.98 4.35 16.06
C GLU A 187 3.90 5.56 16.31
N LEU A 188 3.38 6.79 16.19
CA LEU A 188 4.13 8.03 16.37
C LEU A 188 3.57 8.89 17.51
N LEU A 189 2.70 8.31 18.35
CA LEU A 189 2.17 8.97 19.54
C LEU A 189 3.31 9.42 20.47
N GLY A 190 3.22 10.64 20.97
CA GLY A 190 4.26 11.24 21.82
C GLY A 190 5.48 11.78 21.05
N CYS A 191 5.51 11.67 19.71
CA CYS A 191 6.56 12.22 18.86
C CYS A 191 6.15 13.53 18.14
N GLU A 192 4.97 14.07 18.44
CA GLU A 192 4.32 15.16 17.71
C GLU A 192 5.21 16.41 17.62
N GLU A 193 5.79 16.84 18.74
CA GLU A 193 6.67 18.02 18.78
C GLU A 193 7.90 17.86 17.86
N ILE A 194 8.47 16.65 17.79
CA ILE A 194 9.62 16.37 16.92
C ILE A 194 9.18 16.37 15.44
N LEU A 195 8.01 15.79 15.14
CA LEU A 195 7.47 15.79 13.78
C LEU A 195 7.09 17.20 13.31
N LYS A 196 6.50 18.01 14.19
CA LYS A 196 6.18 19.42 13.96
C LYS A 196 7.45 20.22 13.67
N ALA A 197 8.48 20.07 14.49
CA ALA A 197 9.77 20.74 14.28
C ALA A 197 10.46 20.34 12.96
N ARG A 198 10.19 19.13 12.45
CA ARG A 198 10.69 18.64 11.15
C ARG A 198 9.80 18.99 9.96
N SER A 199 8.63 19.58 10.18
CA SER A 199 7.70 19.93 9.11
C SER A 199 8.18 21.15 8.34
N VAL A 200 7.97 21.16 7.02
CA VAL A 200 8.41 22.29 6.16
C VAL A 200 7.71 23.60 6.50
N THR A 201 6.53 23.53 7.13
CA THR A 201 5.73 24.68 7.57
C THR A 201 5.00 24.33 8.87
N PRO A 202 4.62 25.34 9.68
CA PRO A 202 3.77 25.13 10.86
C PRO A 202 2.45 24.43 10.52
N GLU A 203 1.84 24.74 9.38
CA GLU A 203 0.56 24.17 8.94
C GLU A 203 0.66 22.66 8.68
N VAL A 204 1.79 22.18 8.16
CA VAL A 204 2.06 20.74 8.00
C VAL A 204 2.19 20.07 9.37
N GLY A 205 2.88 20.71 10.32
CA GLY A 205 2.99 20.21 11.69
C GLY A 205 1.63 20.09 12.40
N GLU A 206 0.79 21.12 12.29
CA GLU A 206 -0.59 21.10 12.82
C GLU A 206 -1.47 20.05 12.11
N LYS A 207 -1.24 19.80 10.81
CA LYS A 207 -1.91 18.73 10.07
C LYS A 207 -1.54 17.36 10.62
N ILE A 208 -0.26 17.12 10.92
CA ILE A 208 0.22 15.85 11.51
C ILE A 208 -0.44 15.60 12.87
N GLU A 209 -0.38 16.57 13.79
CA GLU A 209 -1.03 16.48 15.11
C GLU A 209 -2.52 16.18 14.99
N ARG A 210 -3.21 16.91 14.12
CA ARG A 210 -4.64 16.70 13.87
C ARG A 210 -4.92 15.28 13.36
N LEU A 211 -4.12 14.78 12.43
CA LEU A 211 -4.32 13.45 11.86
C LEU A 211 -4.03 12.31 12.83
N ILE A 212 -3.02 12.47 13.70
CA ILE A 212 -2.78 11.54 14.81
C ILE A 212 -4.01 11.50 15.74
N ALA A 213 -4.55 12.66 16.10
CA ALA A 213 -5.75 12.76 16.94
C ALA A 213 -7.02 12.19 16.27
N GLU A 214 -7.16 12.33 14.95
CA GLU A 214 -8.23 11.71 14.18
C GLU A 214 -8.08 10.18 14.14
N ASP A 215 -6.85 9.66 13.99
CA ASP A 215 -6.60 8.21 13.98
C ASP A 215 -6.90 7.59 15.37
N LEU A 216 -6.52 8.25 16.48
CA LEU A 216 -6.93 7.84 17.83
C LEU A 216 -8.45 7.66 17.96
N LYS A 217 -9.22 8.63 17.44
CA LYS A 217 -10.68 8.56 17.44
C LYS A 217 -11.20 7.44 16.54
N ARG A 218 -10.62 7.27 15.34
CA ARG A 218 -10.99 6.22 14.38
C ARG A 218 -10.84 4.82 15.00
N TRP A 219 -9.76 4.62 15.74
CA TRP A 219 -9.44 3.35 16.40
C TRP A 219 -10.03 3.22 17.82
N HIS A 220 -10.75 4.24 18.29
CA HIS A 220 -11.31 4.27 19.64
C HIS A 220 -10.25 4.08 20.74
N VAL A 221 -9.03 4.56 20.50
CA VAL A 221 -7.92 4.49 21.45
C VAL A 221 -8.01 5.68 22.39
N ILE A 222 -8.06 5.40 23.70
CA ILE A 222 -8.03 6.44 24.74
C ILE A 222 -6.58 6.87 24.91
N GLU A 223 -6.33 8.17 25.02
CA GLU A 223 -4.98 8.71 25.27
C GLU A 223 -4.35 8.09 26.53
N GLY A 224 -3.07 7.73 26.45
CA GLY A 224 -2.37 6.99 27.51
C GLY A 224 -2.65 5.48 27.54
N THR A 225 -3.44 4.94 26.61
CA THR A 225 -3.61 3.49 26.46
C THR A 225 -2.38 2.86 25.86
N GLU A 226 -1.89 1.80 26.50
CA GLU A 226 -0.85 0.96 25.93
C GLU A 226 -1.41 0.16 24.72
N THR A 227 -0.87 0.42 23.53
CA THR A 227 -1.31 -0.20 22.26
C THR A 227 -0.26 -1.16 21.68
N MET A 228 0.83 -1.42 22.42
CA MET A 228 1.78 -2.47 22.08
C MET A 228 1.13 -3.84 22.00
N SER A 229 1.54 -4.62 20.99
CA SER A 229 1.18 -6.04 20.91
C SER A 229 1.98 -6.85 21.94
N ILE A 230 1.47 -8.03 22.32
CA ILE A 230 2.20 -8.99 23.17
C ILE A 230 3.59 -9.29 22.60
N GLY A 231 3.71 -9.39 21.28
CA GLY A 231 5.00 -9.57 20.62
C GLY A 231 5.97 -8.44 20.93
N ASN A 232 5.52 -7.18 20.91
CA ASN A 232 6.37 -6.04 21.25
C ASN A 232 6.89 -6.13 22.70
N SER A 233 6.03 -6.45 23.66
CA SER A 233 6.42 -6.58 25.06
C SER A 233 7.39 -7.74 25.29
N VAL A 234 7.13 -8.90 24.68
CA VAL A 234 8.06 -10.05 24.71
C VAL A 234 9.38 -9.71 24.02
N GLY A 235 9.34 -8.85 23.00
CA GLY A 235 10.50 -8.30 22.31
C GLY A 235 11.30 -7.28 23.12
N GLY A 236 10.90 -6.99 24.36
CA GLY A 236 11.63 -6.13 25.29
C GLY A 236 11.23 -4.66 25.25
N LEU A 237 10.17 -4.28 24.53
CA LEU A 237 9.62 -2.91 24.60
C LEU A 237 8.76 -2.77 25.86
N THR A 238 9.00 -1.71 26.62
CA THR A 238 8.39 -1.52 27.95
C THR A 238 7.21 -0.55 27.96
N THR A 239 7.17 0.41 27.01
CA THR A 239 6.12 1.43 26.91
C THR A 239 5.83 1.80 25.45
N ILE A 240 4.62 2.31 25.19
CA ILE A 240 4.24 2.88 23.89
C ILE A 240 5.15 4.05 23.49
N ASP A 241 5.59 4.87 24.44
CA ASP A 241 6.52 5.98 24.18
C ASP A 241 7.87 5.47 23.66
N GLU A 242 8.44 4.43 24.31
CA GLU A 242 9.68 3.79 23.86
C GLU A 242 9.54 3.24 22.43
N LYS A 243 8.43 2.54 22.16
CA LYS A 243 8.14 2.01 20.82
C LYS A 243 8.00 3.13 19.79
N SER A 244 7.29 4.20 20.12
CA SER A 244 7.00 5.30 19.19
C SER A 244 8.26 6.09 18.85
N GLN A 245 9.14 6.34 19.81
CA GLN A 245 10.46 6.94 19.56
C GLN A 245 11.32 6.05 18.65
N GLY A 246 11.33 4.74 18.90
CA GLY A 246 11.99 3.78 18.02
C GLY A 246 11.39 3.75 16.61
N ALA A 247 10.06 3.83 16.50
CA ALA A 247 9.32 3.85 15.25
C ALA A 247 9.51 5.15 14.47
N MET A 248 9.70 6.29 15.14
CA MET A 248 9.98 7.58 14.51
C MET A 248 11.27 7.54 13.69
N HIS A 249 12.30 6.82 14.12
CA HIS A 249 13.56 6.75 13.37
C HIS A 249 13.44 6.22 11.93
N LYS A 250 12.37 5.48 11.60
CA LYS A 250 12.11 5.03 10.21
C LYS A 250 11.79 6.18 9.25
N THR A 251 11.40 7.33 9.80
CA THR A 251 11.04 8.55 9.05
C THR A 251 12.27 9.37 8.64
N GLY A 252 13.48 8.92 8.95
CA GLY A 252 14.72 9.60 8.58
C GLY A 252 14.87 10.97 9.24
N THR A 253 15.62 11.86 8.58
CA THR A 253 15.91 13.22 9.09
C THR A 253 15.46 14.32 8.15
N ARG A 254 15.11 14.02 6.90
CA ARG A 254 14.66 15.02 5.93
C ARG A 254 13.33 15.69 6.35
N PRO A 255 13.09 16.95 5.93
CA PRO A 255 11.88 17.67 6.28
C PRO A 255 10.61 16.98 5.75
N ILE A 256 9.57 16.95 6.58
CA ILE A 256 8.27 16.37 6.24
C ILE A 256 7.54 17.37 5.33
N GLN A 257 7.29 16.98 4.08
CA GLN A 257 6.66 17.82 3.07
C GLN A 257 5.16 18.00 3.34
N ASP A 258 4.48 16.92 3.71
CA ASP A 258 3.07 16.91 4.11
C ASP A 258 2.72 15.60 4.83
N CYS A 259 1.53 15.54 5.44
CA CYS A 259 0.90 14.31 5.91
C CYS A 259 -0.35 14.02 5.07
N LEU A 260 -0.27 13.00 4.21
CA LEU A 260 -1.27 12.69 3.20
C LEU A 260 -2.51 12.01 3.79
N ARG A 261 -3.69 12.53 3.45
CA ARG A 261 -4.98 11.91 3.77
C ARG A 261 -5.34 10.80 2.78
N ILE A 262 -5.83 9.70 3.34
CA ILE A 262 -6.40 8.57 2.60
C ILE A 262 -7.67 8.12 3.31
N ASN A 263 -8.82 8.51 2.78
CA ASN A 263 -10.12 8.06 3.25
C ASN A 263 -11.13 7.95 2.10
N HIS A 264 -12.34 7.46 2.38
CA HIS A 264 -13.42 7.31 1.40
C HIS A 264 -13.81 8.58 0.62
N LEU A 265 -13.46 9.79 1.10
CA LEU A 265 -13.81 11.07 0.45
C LEU A 265 -12.65 11.66 -0.34
N HIS A 266 -11.42 11.44 0.14
CA HIS A 266 -10.26 12.14 -0.38
C HIS A 266 -8.99 11.31 -0.29
N ARG A 267 -8.20 11.36 -1.36
CA ARG A 267 -6.88 10.75 -1.47
C ARG A 267 -5.86 11.77 -1.96
N GLU A 268 -5.04 12.25 -1.04
CA GLU A 268 -3.94 13.15 -1.38
C GLU A 268 -2.79 12.36 -2.03
N LYS A 269 -2.04 13.03 -2.91
CA LYS A 269 -0.87 12.46 -3.58
C LYS A 269 0.34 13.38 -3.36
N PRO A 270 1.56 12.83 -3.30
CA PRO A 270 2.77 13.65 -3.30
C PRO A 270 2.80 14.58 -4.51
N THR A 271 3.04 15.87 -4.27
CA THR A 271 3.14 16.90 -5.32
C THR A 271 4.57 17.11 -5.79
N THR A 272 5.56 16.82 -4.94
CA THR A 272 6.99 16.91 -5.24
C THR A 272 7.75 15.71 -4.64
N PRO A 273 8.99 15.45 -5.08
CA PRO A 273 9.88 14.57 -4.34
C PRO A 273 10.13 15.03 -2.89
N GLY A 274 10.40 14.09 -2.00
CA GLY A 274 10.57 14.36 -0.57
C GLY A 274 9.99 13.29 0.35
N PHE A 275 10.03 13.56 1.66
CA PHE A 275 9.43 12.70 2.68
C PHE A 275 8.00 13.12 3.00
N TYR A 276 7.08 12.15 3.08
CA TYR A 276 5.70 12.38 3.49
C TYR A 276 5.29 11.43 4.62
N LEU A 277 4.45 11.90 5.53
CA LEU A 277 3.63 11.02 6.36
C LEU A 277 2.31 10.72 5.64
N THR A 278 1.59 9.69 6.07
CA THR A 278 0.29 9.32 5.48
C THR A 278 -0.59 8.61 6.51
N GLU A 279 -1.92 8.70 6.36
CA GLU A 279 -2.92 7.91 7.09
C GLU A 279 -2.91 6.41 6.72
N THR A 280 -1.82 5.92 6.14
CA THR A 280 -1.64 4.49 5.86
C THR A 280 -1.76 3.70 7.17
N THR A 281 -2.72 2.76 7.19
CA THR A 281 -3.09 1.99 8.37
C THR A 281 -1.91 1.24 9.00
N MET A 282 -1.94 1.06 10.31
CA MET A 282 -0.98 0.23 11.05
C MET A 282 -1.13 -1.28 10.75
N LEU A 283 -2.30 -1.71 10.24
CA LEU A 283 -2.54 -3.10 9.88
C LEU A 283 -1.62 -3.54 8.75
N CYS A 284 -0.84 -4.60 8.97
CA CYS A 284 0.16 -5.09 8.02
C CYS A 284 -0.40 -5.26 6.58
N GLY A 285 -1.42 -6.10 6.39
CA GLY A 285 -1.99 -6.35 5.06
C GLY A 285 -2.59 -5.09 4.41
N GLY A 286 -3.34 -4.30 5.19
CA GLY A 286 -3.97 -3.06 4.72
C GLY A 286 -2.95 -1.98 4.35
N ALA A 287 -1.84 -1.90 5.07
CA ALA A 287 -0.79 -0.90 4.84
C ALA A 287 -0.17 -1.05 3.44
N ALA A 288 0.05 -2.30 3.00
CA ALA A 288 0.59 -2.58 1.67
C ALA A 288 -0.34 -2.05 0.57
N MET A 289 -1.66 -2.24 0.73
CA MET A 289 -2.67 -1.72 -0.20
C MET A 289 -2.77 -0.19 -0.16
N HIS A 290 -2.66 0.44 1.02
CA HIS A 290 -2.64 1.90 1.14
C HIS A 290 -1.39 2.49 0.45
N PHE A 291 -0.20 1.90 0.63
CA PHE A 291 1.00 2.36 -0.07
C PHE A 291 0.91 2.12 -1.59
N ALA A 292 0.41 0.95 -2.00
CA ALA A 292 0.22 0.65 -3.42
C ALA A 292 -0.77 1.65 -4.07
N SER A 293 -1.86 2.00 -3.39
CA SER A 293 -2.81 3.02 -3.86
C SER A 293 -2.26 4.46 -3.85
N LEU A 294 -1.20 4.75 -3.11
CA LEU A 294 -0.43 6.00 -3.26
C LEU A 294 0.58 5.97 -4.43
N GLY A 295 0.66 4.83 -5.13
CA GLY A 295 1.58 4.63 -6.25
C GLY A 295 2.98 4.19 -5.81
N CYS A 296 3.18 3.74 -4.57
CA CYS A 296 4.47 3.17 -4.15
C CYS A 296 4.82 1.94 -5.00
N GLN A 297 5.98 1.94 -5.63
CA GLN A 297 6.47 0.79 -6.38
C GLN A 297 7.20 -0.21 -5.48
N LEU A 298 7.66 0.23 -4.31
CA LEU A 298 8.39 -0.56 -3.32
C LEU A 298 7.91 -0.22 -1.92
N ILE A 299 7.95 -1.18 -1.00
CA ILE A 299 7.75 -0.96 0.42
C ILE A 299 8.99 -1.50 1.16
N LEU A 300 9.64 -0.66 1.95
CA LEU A 300 10.66 -1.07 2.90
C LEU A 300 9.97 -1.49 4.19
N TRP A 301 10.05 -2.78 4.50
CA TRP A 301 9.39 -3.38 5.64
C TRP A 301 10.41 -3.77 6.70
N THR A 302 10.40 -3.11 7.87
CA THR A 302 11.22 -3.52 9.01
C THR A 302 10.49 -4.56 9.82
N GLN A 303 11.12 -5.67 10.15
CA GLN A 303 10.53 -6.71 10.99
C GLN A 303 11.64 -7.41 11.76
N VAL A 304 11.33 -7.80 13.00
CA VAL A 304 12.12 -8.80 13.73
C VAL A 304 11.38 -10.13 13.74
N LEU A 305 12.11 -11.20 13.47
CA LEU A 305 11.56 -12.55 13.36
C LEU A 305 11.22 -13.08 14.77
N GLN A 306 10.05 -12.74 15.30
CA GLN A 306 9.55 -13.36 16.54
C GLN A 306 8.87 -14.72 16.31
N ALA A 307 8.66 -15.11 15.05
CA ALA A 307 8.05 -16.40 14.71
C ALA A 307 9.13 -17.46 14.50
N LEU A 308 9.54 -18.17 15.56
CA LEU A 308 9.95 -19.59 15.50
C LEU A 308 10.17 -20.29 16.87
N THR A 309 9.94 -19.65 18.02
CA THR A 309 10.24 -20.28 19.33
C THR A 309 9.04 -20.76 20.17
N THR A 310 7.77 -20.62 19.74
CA THR A 310 6.62 -21.03 20.58
C THR A 310 5.45 -21.73 19.87
N LEU A 311 5.71 -22.45 18.77
CA LEU A 311 4.77 -23.47 18.24
C LEU A 311 5.43 -24.85 18.09
N SER A 312 6.26 -25.24 19.07
CA SER A 312 6.50 -26.63 19.40
C SER A 312 5.77 -27.00 20.69
N CYS A 313 4.44 -26.98 20.66
CA CYS A 313 3.64 -27.79 21.56
C CYS A 313 3.17 -28.99 20.76
N ARG A 314 3.76 -30.14 21.09
CA ARG A 314 3.42 -31.54 20.81
C ARG A 314 2.27 -31.83 19.85
#